data_AF-A0A929PXG0-F1
#
_entry.id   AF-A0A929PXG0-F1
#
_cell.length_a   1.000
_cell.length_b   1.000
_cell.length_c   1.000
_cell.angle_alpha   90.00
_cell.angle_beta   90.00
_cell.angle_gamma   90.00
#
_symmetry.space_group_name_H-M   'P 1'
#
loop_
_entity.id
_entity.type
_entity.pdbx_description
1 polymer ?
#
loop_
_entity_poly.entity_id
_entity_poly.type
_entity_poly.pdbx_seq_one_letter_code
_entity_poly.pdbx_strand_id
1 'polypeptide(L)'
;MTTEMKAWLKHRDGSSNVIRILPDRNGPAAQFYLLFTAYDAYPADLGRILFDADGYWIYDGDELKVEQQEQVAGMIMGTARR
;
A
#
# COMPACT_ATOMS: atom_id res chain seq x y z
N MET A 1 -0.54 18.45 2.07
CA MET A 1 0.51 17.59 2.64
C MET A 1 0.16 16.15 2.33
N THR A 2 0.85 15.53 1.38
CA THR A 2 0.72 14.11 1.05
C THR A 2 1.80 13.36 1.83
N THR A 3 1.48 13.00 3.07
CA THR A 3 2.45 12.42 3.98
C THR A 3 2.61 10.94 3.66
N GLU A 4 3.83 10.53 3.31
CA GLU A 4 4.27 9.15 3.28
C GLU A 4 3.84 8.41 4.57
N MET A 5 3.39 7.16 4.43
CA MET A 5 3.13 6.26 5.55
C MET A 5 4.12 5.09 5.52
N LYS A 6 4.59 4.67 6.69
CA LYS A 6 5.30 3.40 6.87
C LYS A 6 4.43 2.44 7.66
N ALA A 7 4.37 1.20 7.22
CA ALA A 7 3.50 0.19 7.80
C ALA A 7 4.15 -1.19 7.87
N TRP A 8 3.78 -1.96 8.88
CA TRP A 8 4.23 -3.34 9.06
C TRP A 8 3.39 -4.29 8.22
N LEU A 9 4.00 -4.95 7.25
CA LEU A 9 3.41 -6.03 6.47
C LEU A 9 3.79 -7.37 7.10
N LYS A 10 2.80 -8.11 7.59
CA LYS A 10 3.02 -9.43 8.19
C LYS A 10 2.87 -10.52 7.15
N HIS A 11 3.79 -11.49 7.21
CA HIS A 11 3.79 -12.68 6.37
C HIS A 11 3.21 -13.88 7.12
N ARG A 12 2.76 -14.89 6.36
CA ARG A 12 2.19 -16.12 6.92
C ARG A 12 3.21 -16.95 7.70
N ASP A 13 4.49 -16.85 7.37
CA ASP A 13 5.59 -17.52 8.07
C ASP A 13 5.96 -16.84 9.41
N GLY A 14 5.26 -15.77 9.78
CA GLY A 14 5.51 -14.98 10.99
C GLY A 14 6.57 -13.90 10.82
N SER A 15 7.26 -13.83 9.67
CA SER A 15 8.15 -12.72 9.35
C SER A 15 7.35 -11.44 9.10
N SER A 16 8.01 -10.28 9.23
CA SER A 16 7.37 -8.99 9.00
C SER A 16 8.35 -8.00 8.39
N ASN A 17 7.87 -7.22 7.43
CA ASN A 17 8.66 -6.22 6.74
C ASN A 17 8.00 -4.85 6.91
N VAL A 18 8.79 -3.78 6.93
CA VAL A 18 8.22 -2.43 6.85
C VAL A 18 8.15 -2.04 5.38
N ILE A 19 6.95 -1.62 4.96
CA ILE A 19 6.71 -1.06 3.65
C ILE A 19 6.45 0.44 3.76
N ARG A 20 6.72 1.14 2.66
CA ARG A 20 6.44 2.55 2.46
C ARG A 20 5.26 2.69 1.51
N ILE A 21 4.29 3.52 1.90
CA ILE A 21 3.04 3.76 1.18
C ILE A 21 3.02 5.25 0.82
N LEU A 22 3.01 5.54 -0.48
CA LEU A 22 3.07 6.88 -1.01
C LEU A 22 1.75 7.21 -1.72
N PRO A 23 0.97 8.19 -1.25
CA PRO A 23 -0.19 8.65 -2.00
C PRO A 23 0.29 9.35 -3.27
N ASP A 24 -0.27 8.94 -4.41
CA ASP A 24 -0.05 9.61 -5.69
C ASP A 24 -1.39 10.12 -6.23
N ARG A 25 -1.37 11.36 -6.69
CA ARG A 25 -2.55 12.12 -7.15
C ARG A 25 -2.59 12.29 -8.67
N ASN A 26 -1.58 11.79 -9.38
CA ASN A 26 -1.38 12.05 -10.81
C ASN A 26 -1.75 10.88 -11.72
N GLY A 27 -2.54 9.92 -11.24
CA GLY A 27 -2.91 8.70 -11.95
C GLY A 27 -4.41 8.59 -12.23
N PRO A 28 -4.82 7.48 -12.89
CA PRO A 28 -6.14 7.37 -13.52
C PRO A 28 -7.29 7.14 -12.53
N ALA A 29 -7.00 6.80 -11.28
CA ALA A 29 -8.00 6.53 -10.25
C ALA A 29 -8.22 7.75 -9.34
N ALA A 30 -9.38 7.79 -8.68
CA ALA A 30 -9.72 8.86 -7.73
C ALA A 30 -8.67 8.99 -6.63
N GLN A 31 -8.11 7.86 -6.17
CA GLN A 31 -6.97 7.83 -5.27
C GLN A 31 -6.17 6.53 -5.48
N PHE A 32 -4.84 6.61 -5.50
CA PHE A 32 -4.00 5.41 -5.49
C PHE A 32 -2.74 5.63 -4.68
N TYR A 33 -2.16 4.52 -4.24
CA TYR A 33 -1.04 4.47 -3.32
C TYR A 33 0.02 3.53 -3.86
N LEU A 34 1.22 4.05 -4.07
CA LEU A 34 2.38 3.26 -4.49
C LEU A 34 3.01 2.57 -3.26
N LEU A 35 3.45 1.33 -3.44
CA LEU A 35 3.98 0.49 -2.37
C LEU A 35 5.44 0.17 -2.63
N PHE A 36 6.29 0.36 -1.63
CA PHE A 36 7.72 0.07 -1.72
C PHE A 36 8.26 -0.59 -0.46
N THR A 37 9.41 -1.26 -0.55
CA THR A 37 10.18 -1.59 0.66
C THR A 37 10.71 -0.32 1.33
N ALA A 38 10.76 -0.28 2.67
CA ALA A 38 10.97 0.99 3.38
C ALA A 38 12.43 1.38 3.65
N TYR A 39 13.36 0.42 3.63
CA TYR A 39 14.73 0.61 4.14
C TYR A 39 15.83 0.17 3.18
N ASP A 40 15.49 -0.34 2.01
CA ASP A 40 16.48 -0.71 1.01
C ASP A 40 17.09 0.54 0.37
N ALA A 41 18.39 0.48 0.04
CA ALA A 41 19.07 1.55 -0.70
C ALA A 41 18.40 1.82 -2.07
N TYR A 42 17.82 0.77 -2.64
CA TYR A 42 16.96 0.82 -3.83
C TYR A 42 15.63 0.15 -3.48
N PRO A 43 14.61 0.95 -3.08
CA PRO A 43 13.31 0.42 -2.70
C PRO A 43 12.69 -0.42 -3.82
N ALA A 44 12.35 -1.68 -3.53
CA ALA A 44 11.66 -2.53 -4.48
C ALA A 44 10.22 -2.04 -4.64
N ASP A 45 9.74 -2.00 -5.88
CA ASP A 45 8.35 -1.71 -6.22
C ASP A 45 7.49 -2.94 -5.86
N LEU A 46 6.50 -2.73 -5.00
CA LEU A 46 5.58 -3.77 -4.56
C LEU A 46 4.20 -3.62 -5.22
N GLY A 47 4.08 -2.78 -6.26
CA GLY A 47 2.84 -2.44 -6.94
C GLY A 47 2.12 -1.26 -6.31
N ARG A 48 0.80 -1.19 -6.53
CA ARG A 48 -0.04 -0.10 -6.04
C ARG A 48 -1.43 -0.57 -5.63
N ILE A 49 -2.06 0.17 -4.72
CA ILE A 49 -3.49 0.03 -4.40
C ILE A 49 -4.23 1.19 -5.03
N LEU A 50 -5.26 0.91 -5.83
CA LEU A 50 -6.15 1.92 -6.40
C LEU A 50 -7.50 1.85 -5.69
N PHE A 51 -8.06 3.01 -5.37
CA PHE A 51 -9.40 3.16 -4.82
C PHE A 51 -10.29 3.87 -5.84
N ASP A 52 -11.54 3.41 -5.94
CA ASP A 52 -12.60 4.15 -6.62
C ASP A 52 -13.27 5.17 -5.68
N ALA A 53 -14.29 5.86 -6.19
CA ALA A 53 -15.02 6.88 -5.45
C ALA A 53 -15.89 6.31 -4.31
N ASP A 54 -16.26 5.03 -4.37
CA ASP A 54 -17.08 4.35 -3.39
C ASP A 54 -16.24 3.67 -2.29
N GLY A 55 -14.90 3.71 -2.43
CA GLY A 55 -13.95 3.15 -1.49
C GLY A 55 -13.66 1.66 -1.71
N TYR A 56 -14.08 1.09 -2.84
CA TYR A 56 -13.58 -0.22 -3.26
C TYR A 56 -12.15 -0.08 -3.76
N TRP A 57 -11.36 -1.14 -3.60
CA TRP A 57 -9.96 -1.13 -3.98
C TRP A 57 -9.57 -2.35 -4.81
N ILE A 58 -8.55 -2.14 -5.63
CA ILE A 58 -7.84 -3.20 -6.34
C ILE A 58 -6.35 -3.07 -6.07
N TYR A 59 -5.66 -4.20 -6.13
CA TYR A 59 -4.20 -4.24 -6.17
C TYR A 59 -3.75 -4.41 -7.62
N ASP A 60 -2.83 -3.55 -8.05
CA ASP A 60 -2.17 -3.60 -9.36
C ASP A 60 -0.68 -3.85 -9.12
N GLY A 61 -0.29 -5.12 -9.27
CA GLY A 61 1.05 -5.64 -9.05
C GLY A 61 1.03 -7.16 -8.85
N ASP A 62 2.22 -7.76 -8.78
CA ASP A 62 2.38 -9.22 -8.72
C ASP A 62 3.14 -9.71 -7.47
N GLU A 63 3.65 -8.80 -6.64
CA GLU A 63 4.57 -9.11 -5.53
C GLU A 63 3.85 -9.51 -4.24
N LEU A 64 2.65 -8.96 -4.00
CA LEU A 64 1.88 -9.18 -2.77
C LEU A 64 0.85 -10.30 -2.95
N LYS A 65 0.78 -11.19 -1.96
CA LYS A 65 -0.32 -12.16 -1.82
C LYS A 65 -1.60 -11.47 -1.34
N VAL A 66 -2.75 -12.11 -1.57
CA VAL A 66 -4.08 -11.58 -1.21
C VAL A 66 -4.13 -11.11 0.25
N GLU A 67 -3.59 -11.90 1.20
CA GLU A 67 -3.62 -11.53 2.62
C GLU A 67 -2.76 -10.31 2.94
N GLN A 68 -1.72 -10.05 2.15
CA GLN A 68 -0.88 -8.86 2.27
C GLN A 68 -1.57 -7.65 1.64
N GLN A 69 -2.22 -7.83 0.50
CA GLN A 69 -3.01 -6.79 -0.15
C GLN A 69 -4.12 -6.28 0.79
N GLU A 70 -4.87 -7.19 1.42
CA GLU A 70 -5.91 -6.85 2.40
C GLU A 70 -5.37 -6.09 3.61
N GLN A 71 -4.20 -6.49 4.13
CA GLN A 71 -3.53 -5.78 5.23
C GLN A 71 -3.20 -4.33 4.84
N VAL A 72 -2.59 -4.13 3.67
CA VAL A 72 -2.20 -2.80 3.20
C VAL A 72 -3.42 -1.92 2.95
N ALA A 73 -4.43 -2.43 2.26
CA ALA A 73 -5.68 -1.70 2.03
C ALA A 73 -6.37 -1.34 3.36
N GLY A 74 -6.39 -2.27 4.32
CA GLY A 74 -6.91 -2.03 5.67
C GLY A 74 -6.17 -0.91 6.42
N MET A 75 -4.84 -0.84 6.30
CA MET A 75 -4.04 0.23 6.90
C MET A 75 -4.37 1.59 6.28
N ILE A 76 -4.46 1.67 4.95
CA ILE A 76 -4.80 2.89 4.22
C ILE A 76 -6.19 3.39 4.62
N MET A 77 -7.20 2.51 4.59
CA MET A 77 -8.57 2.84 4.99
C MET A 77 -8.67 3.25 6.47
N GLY A 78 -7.90 2.61 7.34
CA GLY A 78 -7.82 2.94 8.76
C GLY A 78 -7.20 4.32 9.03
N THR A 79 -6.22 4.73 8.22
CA THR A 79 -5.66 6.09 8.29
C THR A 79 -6.57 7.16 7.71
N ALA A 80 -7.42 6.85 6.73
CA ALA A 80 -8.36 7.81 6.15
C ALA A 80 -9.52 8.20 7.07
N ARG A 81 -9.75 7.46 8.18
CA ARG A 81 -10.84 7.69 9.14
C ARG A 81 -10.42 8.44 10.42
N ARG A 82 -9.17 8.93 10.51
CA ARG A 82 -8.68 9.76 11.62
C ARG A 82 -8.45 11.18 11.18
#